data_AF-A0A875S2Z0-F1
#
_entry.id   AF-A0A875S2Z0-F1
#
_cell.length_a   1.000
_cell.length_b   1.000
_cell.length_c   1.000
_cell.angle_alpha   90.00
_cell.angle_beta   90.00
_cell.angle_gamma   90.00
#
_symmetry.space_group_name_H-M   'P 1'
#
loop_
_entity.id
_entity.type
_entity.pdbx_description
1 polymer ?
#
loop_
_entity_poly.entity_id
_entity_poly.type
_entity_poly.pdbx_seq_one_letter_code
_entity_poly.pdbx_strand_id
1 'polypeptide(L)'
;MISQSIRRSLPFLRPAIRRNGPNCIFKYSTQIDTEDQEYNIDVHNISNRWAKMPTDDQQDITNYLEVKQGFGWKHLSRDEKKAIYYIGYGKWGARDRANMTVPEMVFKSLTVLMLFGVAGFAVVNYKKDKRWIDDVEEKEVGDAKSRST
;
A
#
# COMPACT_ATOMS: atom_id res chain seq x y z
N MET A 1 -8.27 -39.50 -44.03
CA MET A 1 -7.44 -40.72 -43.86
C MET A 1 -6.20 -40.59 -44.75
N ILE A 2 -5.09 -40.09 -44.21
CA ILE A 2 -3.76 -40.27 -44.82
C ILE A 2 -2.79 -40.54 -43.67
N SER A 3 -2.43 -41.81 -43.57
CA SER A 3 -1.32 -42.35 -42.78
C SER A 3 0.00 -41.77 -43.27
N GLN A 4 0.96 -41.44 -42.40
CA GLN A 4 2.33 -41.97 -42.45
C GLN A 4 3.03 -41.78 -41.09
N SER A 5 3.39 -42.91 -40.47
CA SER A 5 4.32 -43.02 -39.36
C SER A 5 5.76 -42.91 -39.86
N ILE A 6 6.64 -42.18 -39.16
CA ILE A 6 8.09 -42.43 -39.23
C ILE A 6 8.67 -42.40 -37.82
N ARG A 7 8.91 -43.59 -37.28
CA ARG A 7 9.91 -43.84 -36.23
C ARG A 7 11.29 -43.79 -36.87
N ARG A 8 12.27 -43.09 -36.29
CA ARG A 8 13.69 -43.53 -36.31
C ARG A 8 14.40 -43.06 -35.04
N SER A 9 14.59 -44.00 -34.11
CA SER A 9 15.62 -43.96 -33.07
C SER A 9 16.98 -44.21 -33.72
N LEU A 10 18.01 -43.45 -33.31
CA LEU A 10 19.39 -43.94 -33.32
C LEU A 10 20.10 -43.44 -32.06
N PRO A 11 20.66 -44.36 -31.23
CA PRO A 11 21.49 -43.97 -30.09
C PRO A 11 22.88 -43.61 -30.59
N PHE A 12 23.26 -42.34 -30.49
CA PHE A 12 24.63 -41.92 -30.78
C PHE A 12 25.51 -42.21 -29.56
N LEU A 13 26.06 -43.42 -29.54
CA LEU A 13 27.16 -43.80 -28.65
C LEU A 13 28.34 -42.83 -28.88
N ARG A 14 28.64 -42.00 -27.88
CA ARG A 14 29.86 -41.20 -27.84
C ARG A 14 31.01 -42.06 -27.32
N PRO A 15 32.16 -42.10 -28.00
CA PRO A 15 33.35 -42.74 -27.44
C PRO A 15 33.87 -41.94 -26.23
N ALA A 16 34.20 -42.65 -25.16
CA ALA A 16 34.88 -42.11 -23.99
C ALA A 16 36.36 -41.83 -24.35
N ILE A 17 36.71 -40.56 -24.53
CA ILE A 17 38.10 -40.14 -24.69
C ILE A 17 38.74 -40.08 -23.29
N ARG A 18 39.57 -41.09 -22.99
CA ARG A 18 40.41 -41.17 -21.79
C ARG A 18 41.63 -40.25 -21.98
N ARG A 19 41.60 -39.04 -21.42
CA ARG A 19 42.79 -38.19 -21.30
C ARG A 19 43.48 -38.48 -19.96
N ASN A 20 44.52 -39.31 -20.00
CA ASN A 20 45.55 -39.33 -18.96
C ASN A 20 46.51 -38.18 -19.25
N GLY A 21 46.34 -37.06 -18.55
CA GLY A 21 47.32 -35.96 -18.49
C GLY A 21 47.92 -35.90 -17.09
N PRO A 22 49.22 -35.56 -16.93
CA PRO A 22 49.87 -35.50 -15.63
C PRO A 22 49.20 -34.46 -14.74
N ASN A 23 49.15 -34.78 -13.44
CA ASN A 23 48.59 -33.94 -12.37
C ASN A 23 49.28 -32.58 -12.31
N CYS A 24 48.81 -31.62 -13.11
CA CYS A 24 48.97 -30.22 -12.80
C CYS A 24 48.01 -29.95 -11.64
N ILE A 25 48.47 -30.20 -10.42
CA ILE A 25 47.84 -29.64 -9.22
C ILE A 25 48.03 -28.14 -9.36
N PHE A 26 47.12 -27.49 -10.08
CA PHE A 26 46.97 -26.05 -10.03
C PHE A 26 46.51 -25.77 -8.61
N LYS A 27 47.46 -25.44 -7.73
CA LYS A 27 47.15 -24.88 -6.43
C LYS A 27 46.53 -23.52 -6.72
N TYR A 28 45.22 -23.50 -6.94
CA TYR A 28 44.41 -22.31 -6.73
C TYR A 28 44.60 -21.99 -5.25
N SER A 29 45.57 -21.15 -4.91
CA SER A 29 45.47 -20.37 -3.69
C SER A 29 44.36 -19.35 -3.95
N THR A 30 43.11 -19.77 -3.79
CA THR A 30 42.04 -18.82 -3.49
C THR A 30 42.29 -18.36 -2.07
N GLN A 31 43.22 -17.42 -1.91
CA GLN A 31 43.10 -16.48 -0.81
C GLN A 31 41.82 -15.72 -1.11
N ILE A 32 40.76 -16.12 -0.42
CA ILE A 32 39.53 -15.35 -0.31
C ILE A 32 39.97 -14.17 0.54
N ASP A 33 40.34 -13.08 -0.14
CA ASP A 33 40.51 -11.79 0.51
C ASP A 33 39.13 -11.43 1.07
N THR A 34 38.88 -11.80 2.31
CA THR A 34 37.70 -11.38 3.09
C THR A 34 37.86 -9.89 3.42
N GLU A 35 37.79 -9.08 2.38
CA GLU A 35 37.45 -7.67 2.45
C GLU A 35 36.15 -7.45 1.68
N ASP A 36 35.24 -8.42 1.81
CA ASP A 36 33.85 -8.28 1.43
C ASP A 36 33.29 -7.22 2.37
N GLN A 37 33.22 -5.97 1.89
CA GLN A 37 32.32 -5.00 2.49
C GLN A 37 30.93 -5.63 2.42
N GLU A 38 30.49 -6.25 3.51
CA GLU A 38 29.16 -6.81 3.63
C GLU A 38 28.20 -5.67 3.35
N TYR A 39 27.63 -5.67 2.15
CA TYR A 39 26.78 -4.57 1.72
C TYR A 39 25.53 -4.63 2.59
N ASN A 40 25.53 -3.80 3.61
CA ASN A 40 24.51 -3.82 4.65
C ASN A 40 23.58 -2.67 4.34
N ILE A 41 22.51 -2.97 3.63
CA ILE A 41 21.46 -2.01 3.35
C ILE A 41 20.54 -1.94 4.55
N ASP A 42 20.30 -0.71 5.02
CA ASP A 42 19.38 -0.48 6.10
C ASP A 42 17.95 -0.87 5.66
N VAL A 43 17.38 -1.87 6.33
CA VAL A 43 16.01 -2.37 6.15
C VAL A 43 15.10 -2.07 7.35
N HIS A 44 15.57 -1.33 8.34
CA HIS A 44 14.79 -1.00 9.53
C HIS A 44 13.63 -0.06 9.22
N ASN A 45 12.46 -0.38 9.79
CA ASN A 45 11.26 0.46 9.71
C ASN A 45 10.83 0.84 8.26
N ILE A 46 11.07 -0.06 7.30
CA ILE A 46 10.68 0.08 5.89
C ILE A 46 9.23 0.57 5.72
N SER A 47 8.29 0.05 6.53
CA SER A 47 6.86 0.35 6.39
C SER A 47 6.49 1.83 6.50
N ASN A 48 7.26 2.61 7.26
CA ASN A 48 6.98 4.03 7.47
C ASN A 48 7.72 4.95 6.48
N ARG A 49 8.85 4.48 5.94
CA ARG A 49 9.73 5.29 5.07
C ARG A 49 9.59 4.98 3.59
N TRP A 50 9.08 3.80 3.23
CA TRP A 50 9.01 3.32 1.85
C TRP A 50 8.39 4.34 0.89
N ALA A 51 7.24 4.92 1.26
CA ALA A 51 6.55 5.91 0.44
C ALA A 51 7.28 7.26 0.29
N LYS A 52 8.25 7.56 1.16
CA LYS A 52 9.01 8.83 1.18
C LYS A 52 10.39 8.71 0.52
N MET A 53 10.82 7.49 0.26
CA MET A 53 12.15 7.16 -0.26
C MET A 53 12.19 7.39 -1.78
N PRO A 54 13.31 7.85 -2.36
CA PRO A 54 13.44 7.95 -3.81
C PRO A 54 13.37 6.57 -4.48
N THR A 55 13.00 6.55 -5.75
CA THR A 55 12.78 5.30 -6.50
C THR A 55 14.06 4.49 -6.66
N ASP A 56 15.21 5.15 -6.77
CA ASP A 56 16.52 4.48 -6.89
C ASP A 56 16.84 3.67 -5.63
N ASP A 57 16.72 4.27 -4.43
CA ASP A 57 16.91 3.58 -3.16
C ASP A 57 15.91 2.41 -2.96
N GLN A 58 14.66 2.59 -3.38
CA GLN A 58 13.65 1.52 -3.34
C GLN A 58 14.07 0.33 -4.21
N GLN A 59 14.65 0.60 -5.38
CA GLN A 59 15.14 -0.42 -6.29
C GLN A 59 16.36 -1.15 -5.70
N ASP A 60 17.30 -0.42 -5.11
CA ASP A 60 18.49 -1.00 -4.46
C ASP A 60 18.12 -1.93 -3.30
N ILE A 61 17.18 -1.53 -2.45
CA ILE A 61 16.66 -2.38 -1.37
C ILE A 61 15.96 -3.62 -1.93
N THR A 62 15.19 -3.47 -3.02
CA THR A 62 14.48 -4.58 -3.65
C THR A 62 15.47 -5.60 -4.22
N ASN A 63 16.46 -5.13 -4.97
CA ASN A 63 17.54 -5.96 -5.51
C ASN A 63 18.28 -6.67 -4.36
N TYR A 64 18.48 -5.99 -3.23
CA TYR A 64 19.09 -6.60 -2.05
C TYR A 64 18.33 -7.74 -1.45
N LEU A 65 17.04 -7.51 -1.23
CA LEU A 65 16.18 -8.51 -0.63
C LEU A 65 15.99 -9.70 -1.57
N GLU A 66 16.00 -9.51 -2.89
CA GLU A 66 15.91 -10.58 -3.88
C GLU A 66 17.13 -11.51 -3.83
N VAL A 67 18.34 -10.93 -3.82
CA VAL A 67 19.59 -11.69 -3.72
C VAL A 67 19.63 -12.47 -2.39
N LYS A 68 19.27 -11.83 -1.26
CA LYS A 68 19.20 -12.50 0.05
C LYS A 68 18.17 -13.63 0.09
N GLN A 69 17.00 -13.45 -0.53
CA GLN A 69 15.97 -14.50 -0.62
C GLN A 69 16.47 -15.76 -1.35
N GLY A 70 17.37 -15.60 -2.33
CA GLY A 70 17.98 -16.71 -3.07
C GLY A 70 18.83 -17.65 -2.21
N PHE A 71 19.52 -17.12 -1.17
CA PHE A 71 20.34 -17.94 -0.27
C PHE A 71 19.53 -18.74 0.76
N GLY A 72 18.23 -18.45 0.91
CA GLY A 72 17.31 -19.20 1.75
C GLY A 72 16.91 -18.48 3.05
N TRP A 73 15.67 -18.72 3.45
CA TRP A 73 14.94 -17.93 4.46
C TRP A 73 15.46 -18.08 5.90
N LYS A 74 16.32 -19.08 6.14
CA LYS A 74 16.95 -19.29 7.45
C LYS A 74 18.04 -18.26 7.75
N HIS A 75 18.69 -17.74 6.71
CA HIS A 75 19.79 -16.77 6.82
C HIS A 75 19.31 -15.31 6.84
N LEU A 76 18.00 -15.07 6.69
CA LEU A 76 17.41 -13.74 6.76
C LEU A 76 17.14 -13.33 8.21
N SER A 77 17.53 -12.09 8.53
CA SER A 77 17.18 -11.40 9.76
C SER A 77 15.66 -11.22 9.87
N ARG A 78 15.18 -11.05 11.11
CA ARG A 78 13.76 -10.82 11.39
C ARG A 78 13.26 -9.53 10.72
N ASP A 79 14.09 -8.50 10.62
CA ASP A 79 13.68 -7.23 10.04
C ASP A 79 13.68 -7.28 8.50
N GLU A 80 14.59 -8.01 7.88
CA GLU A 80 14.55 -8.30 6.45
C GLU A 80 13.28 -9.05 6.07
N LYS A 81 12.89 -10.06 6.87
CA LYS A 81 11.64 -10.79 6.65
C LYS A 81 10.42 -9.88 6.69
N LYS A 82 10.37 -8.94 7.64
CA LYS A 82 9.30 -7.93 7.72
C LYS A 82 9.33 -6.99 6.51
N ALA A 83 10.52 -6.55 6.09
CA ALA A 83 10.69 -5.69 4.93
C ALA A 83 10.19 -6.37 3.65
N ILE A 84 10.58 -7.63 3.43
CA ILE A 84 10.11 -8.44 2.29
C ILE A 84 8.59 -8.58 2.30
N TYR A 85 8.03 -8.90 3.47
CA TYR A 85 6.57 -8.99 3.62
C TYR A 85 5.88 -7.67 3.27
N TYR A 86 6.43 -6.54 3.73
CA TYR A 86 5.89 -5.21 3.43
C TYR A 86 6.05 -4.82 1.96
N ILE A 87 7.18 -5.11 1.31
CA ILE A 87 7.33 -4.83 -0.12
C ILE A 87 6.37 -5.71 -0.93
N GLY A 88 6.23 -6.99 -0.58
CA GLY A 88 5.34 -7.92 -1.27
C GLY A 88 3.85 -7.65 -1.07
N TYR A 89 3.42 -7.24 0.13
CA TYR A 89 2.00 -7.17 0.53
C TYR A 89 1.59 -5.89 1.28
N GLY A 90 2.51 -4.95 1.46
CA GLY A 90 2.27 -3.71 2.18
C GLY A 90 1.30 -2.77 1.47
N LYS A 91 0.88 -1.75 2.22
CA LYS A 91 0.00 -0.68 1.75
C LYS A 91 0.83 0.36 1.01
N TRP A 92 1.17 0.07 -0.23
CA TRP A 92 1.87 1.00 -1.11
C TRP A 92 1.40 0.80 -2.57
N GLY A 93 1.66 1.80 -3.42
CA GLY A 93 1.20 1.79 -4.81
C GLY A 93 -0.32 1.68 -4.92
N ALA A 94 -0.80 0.88 -5.88
CA ALA A 94 -2.24 0.69 -6.12
C ALA A 94 -2.98 -0.01 -4.96
N ARG A 95 -2.27 -0.59 -3.99
CA ARG A 95 -2.85 -1.26 -2.83
C ARG A 95 -3.04 -0.32 -1.64
N ASP A 96 -2.53 0.90 -1.72
CA ASP A 96 -2.83 1.90 -0.72
C ASP A 96 -4.29 2.35 -0.89
N ARG A 97 -5.14 2.02 0.09
CA ARG A 97 -6.54 2.43 0.07
C ARG A 97 -6.54 3.93 0.28
N ALA A 98 -6.80 4.68 -0.80
CA ALA A 98 -6.91 6.13 -0.75
C ALA A 98 -7.74 6.56 0.47
N ASN A 99 -7.19 7.44 1.29
CA ASN A 99 -7.74 7.79 2.61
C ASN A 99 -9.16 8.39 2.54
N MET A 100 -9.59 8.86 1.36
CA MET A 100 -10.99 9.06 1.00
C MET A 100 -11.14 8.80 -0.50
N THR A 101 -12.15 8.02 -0.87
CA THR A 101 -12.53 7.97 -2.28
C THR A 101 -13.24 9.28 -2.64
N VAL A 102 -13.02 9.80 -3.85
CA VAL A 102 -13.74 10.98 -4.36
C VAL A 102 -15.25 10.91 -4.12
N PRO A 103 -15.96 9.79 -4.38
CA PRO A 103 -17.40 9.71 -4.10
C PRO A 103 -17.74 9.84 -2.61
N GLU A 104 -16.90 9.32 -1.72
CA GLU A 104 -17.10 9.47 -0.27
C GLU A 104 -16.96 10.92 0.18
N MET A 105 -15.99 11.65 -0.39
CA MET A 105 -15.79 13.08 -0.12
C MET A 105 -17.01 13.89 -0.57
N VAL A 106 -17.53 13.63 -1.77
CA VAL A 106 -18.71 14.31 -2.33
C VAL A 106 -19.96 14.03 -1.50
N PHE A 107 -20.20 12.77 -1.12
CA PHE A 107 -21.35 12.40 -0.30
C PHE A 107 -21.32 13.09 1.07
N LYS A 108 -20.16 13.09 1.73
CA LYS A 108 -19.97 13.78 3.01
C LYS A 108 -20.19 15.28 2.88
N SER A 109 -19.62 15.93 1.86
CA SER A 109 -19.80 17.38 1.69
C SER A 109 -21.26 17.74 1.40
N LEU A 110 -21.95 16.97 0.56
CA LEU A 110 -23.35 17.21 0.21
C LEU A 110 -24.24 17.08 1.45
N THR A 111 -24.04 16.03 2.24
CA THR A 111 -24.84 15.77 3.44
C THR A 111 -24.62 16.85 4.50
N VAL A 112 -23.37 17.29 4.67
CA VAL A 112 -23.02 18.37 5.60
C VAL A 112 -23.67 19.69 5.17
N LEU A 113 -23.54 20.08 3.91
CA LEU A 113 -24.16 21.31 3.39
C LEU A 113 -25.68 21.27 3.50
N MET A 114 -26.30 20.12 3.21
CA MET A 114 -27.74 19.93 3.34
C MET A 114 -28.20 20.07 4.80
N LEU A 115 -27.49 19.43 5.74
CA LEU A 115 -27.83 19.46 7.17
C LEU A 115 -27.73 20.89 7.72
N PHE A 116 -26.64 21.60 7.43
CA PHE A 116 -26.47 22.99 7.87
C PHE A 116 -27.45 23.95 7.18
N GLY A 117 -27.80 23.70 5.91
CA GLY A 117 -28.82 24.48 5.20
C GLY A 117 -30.20 24.37 5.87
N VAL A 118 -30.65 23.15 6.15
CA VAL A 118 -31.95 22.91 6.82
C VAL A 118 -31.93 23.43 8.25
N ALA A 119 -30.86 23.18 9.01
CA ALA A 119 -30.73 23.68 10.37
C ALA A 119 -30.77 25.22 10.43
N GLY A 120 -30.05 25.89 9.52
CA GLY A 120 -30.07 27.35 9.42
C GLY A 120 -31.48 27.89 9.10
N PHE A 121 -32.17 27.27 8.14
CA PHE A 121 -33.54 27.65 7.79
C PHE A 121 -34.52 27.46 8.96
N ALA A 122 -34.40 26.34 9.68
CA ALA A 122 -35.21 26.07 10.87
C ALA A 122 -35.01 27.13 11.97
N VAL A 123 -33.77 27.58 12.21
CA VAL A 123 -33.48 28.63 13.20
C VAL A 123 -34.12 29.97 12.81
N VAL A 124 -34.09 30.35 11.53
CA VAL A 124 -34.74 31.58 11.06
C VAL A 124 -36.25 31.51 11.25
N ASN A 125 -36.87 30.38 10.88
CA ASN A 125 -38.30 30.19 11.04
C ASN A 125 -38.72 30.17 12.52
N TYR A 126 -37.96 29.46 13.37
CA TYR A 126 -38.22 29.42 14.80
C TYR A 126 -38.19 30.81 15.45
N LYS A 127 -37.24 31.67 15.05
CA LYS A 127 -37.16 33.06 15.54
C LYS A 127 -38.33 33.91 15.07
N LYS A 128 -38.80 33.71 13.83
CA LYS A 128 -39.95 34.46 13.30
C LYS A 128 -41.25 34.05 13.98
N ASP A 129 -41.43 32.75 14.18
CA ASP A 129 -42.61 32.17 14.82
C ASP A 129 -42.76 32.66 16.26
N LYS A 130 -41.66 32.68 17.03
CA LYS A 130 -41.67 33.21 18.40
C LYS A 130 -42.14 34.68 18.46
N ARG A 131 -41.64 35.53 17.56
CA ARG A 131 -42.06 36.95 17.49
C ARG A 131 -43.55 37.08 17.18
N TRP A 132 -44.06 36.26 16.27
CA TRP A 132 -45.49 36.28 15.94
C TRP A 132 -46.36 35.88 17.15
N ILE A 133 -45.92 34.90 17.94
CA ILE A 133 -46.61 34.50 19.18
C ILE A 133 -46.58 35.63 20.21
N ASP A 134 -45.42 36.25 20.43
CA ASP A 134 -45.27 37.38 21.37
C ASP A 134 -46.19 38.56 20.97
N ASP A 135 -46.25 38.91 19.67
CA ASP A 135 -47.12 39.95 19.12
C ASP A 135 -48.62 39.62 19.25
N VAL A 136 -48.99 38.34 19.20
CA VAL A 136 -50.37 37.87 19.40
C VAL A 136 -50.76 37.96 20.88
N GLU A 137 -49.87 37.54 21.79
CA GLU A 137 -50.10 37.62 23.23
C GLU A 137 -50.28 39.07 23.71
N GLU A 138 -49.46 40.01 23.21
CA GLU A 138 -49.59 41.44 23.54
C GLU A 138 -50.95 42.01 23.11
N LYS A 139 -51.45 41.62 21.93
CA LYS A 139 -52.78 42.04 21.43
C LYS A 139 -53.92 41.49 22.28
N GLU A 140 -53.87 40.20 22.61
CA GLU A 140 -54.88 39.55 23.47
C GLU A 140 -54.93 40.21 24.86
N VAL A 141 -53.77 40.55 25.46
CA VAL A 141 -53.70 41.27 26.75
C VAL A 141 -54.26 42.69 26.63
N GLY A 142 -53.95 43.41 25.55
CA GLY A 142 -54.49 44.74 25.27
C GLY A 142 -56.02 44.75 25.12
N ASP A 143 -56.56 43.81 24.35
CA ASP A 143 -57.99 43.64 24.13
C ASP A 143 -58.75 43.18 25.38
N ALA A 144 -58.11 42.36 26.23
CA ALA A 144 -58.67 41.98 27.52
C ALA A 144 -58.79 43.18 28.47
N LYS A 145 -57.79 44.07 28.46
CA LYS A 145 -57.80 45.29 29.29
C LYS A 145 -58.88 46.27 28.86
N SER A 146 -59.07 46.49 27.55
CA SER A 146 -60.09 47.40 27.01
C SER A 146 -61.52 46.92 27.24
N ARG A 147 -61.79 45.61 27.32
CA ARG A 147 -63.11 45.06 27.68
C ARG A 147 -63.49 45.24 29.15
N SER A 148 -62.51 45.49 30.02
CA SER A 148 -62.70 45.55 31.48
C SER A 148 -62.93 46.96 32.03
N THR A 149 -62.70 48.01 31.22
CA THR A 149 -62.90 49.43 31.53
C THR A 149 -64.16 49.96 30.87
#